data_AF-A0A1G7W3G7-F1
#
_entry.id   AF-A0A1G7W3G7-F1
#
_cell.length_a   1.000
_cell.length_b   1.000
_cell.length_c   1.000
_cell.angle_alpha   90.00
_cell.angle_beta   90.00
_cell.angle_gamma   90.00
#
_symmetry.space_group_name_H-M   'P 1'
#
loop_
_entity.id
_entity.type
_entity.pdbx_description
1 polymer ?
#
loop_
_entity_poly.entity_id
_entity_poly.type
_entity_poly.pdbx_seq_one_letter_code
_entity_poly.pdbx_strand_id
1 'polypeptide(L)' 'MTNLLYSSTSFAGVPLRNRIVYPPITTGFADQEGKVSDRMVEYYRQRASGGVGLLTTEMLCAVSGVTTVLIHWLKGL' A
#
# COMPACT_ATOMS: atom_id res chain seq x y z
N MET A 1 -14.98 -26.49 -12.19
CA MET A 1 -14.36 -25.35 -12.89
C MET A 1 -13.50 -24.58 -11.90
N THR A 2 -12.20 -24.44 -12.14
CA THR A 2 -11.30 -23.63 -11.28
C THR A 2 -11.31 -22.18 -11.74
N ASN A 3 -11.62 -21.26 -10.82
CA ASN A 3 -11.65 -19.83 -11.11
C ASN A 3 -10.22 -19.27 -11.24
N LEU A 4 -9.91 -18.65 -12.38
CA LEU A 4 -8.58 -18.11 -12.69
C LEU A 4 -8.13 -17.03 -11.69
N LEU A 5 -9.04 -16.24 -11.13
CA LEU A 5 -8.72 -15.15 -10.21
C LEU A 5 -8.00 -15.66 -8.95
N TYR A 6 -8.40 -16.84 -8.46
CA TYR A 6 -7.87 -17.44 -7.23
C TYR A 6 -6.72 -18.43 -7.48
N SER A 7 -6.30 -18.63 -8.72
CA SER A 7 -5.18 -19.52 -9.03
C SER A 7 -3.83 -18.82 -8.80
N SER A 8 -2.84 -19.58 -8.34
CA SER A 8 -1.49 -19.08 -8.12
C SER A 8 -0.81 -18.65 -9.42
N THR A 9 0.15 -17.73 -9.31
CA THR A 9 0.97 -17.29 -10.43
C THR A 9 2.37 -16.89 -9.95
N SER A 10 3.25 -16.48 -10.86
CA SER A 10 4.55 -15.90 -10.53
C SER A 10 4.66 -14.54 -11.22
N PHE A 11 5.15 -13.54 -10.49
CA PHE A 11 5.40 -12.21 -11.01
C PHE A 11 6.83 -11.80 -10.65
N ALA A 12 7.64 -11.49 -11.67
CA ALA A 12 9.07 -11.17 -11.49
C ALA A 12 9.86 -12.20 -10.64
N GLY A 13 9.50 -13.49 -10.74
CA GLY A 13 10.12 -14.58 -9.96
C GLY A 13 9.53 -14.76 -8.55
N VAL A 14 8.60 -13.91 -8.11
CA VAL A 14 7.93 -14.03 -6.81
C VAL A 14 6.62 -14.83 -6.96
N PRO A 15 6.44 -15.94 -6.22
CA PRO A 15 5.20 -16.70 -6.25
C PRO A 15 4.07 -15.92 -5.55
N LEU A 16 2.93 -15.80 -6.23
CA LEU A 16 1.72 -15.17 -5.71
C LEU A 16 0.63 -16.22 -5.55
N ARG A 17 -0.08 -16.18 -4.41
CA ARG A 17 -1.14 -17.15 -4.08
C ARG A 17 -2.40 -17.02 -4.92
N ASN A 18 -2.63 -15.86 -5.52
CA ASN A 18 -3.75 -15.55 -6.41
C ASN A 18 -3.41 -14.33 -7.27
N ARG A 19 -4.36 -13.90 -8.12
CA ARG A 19 -4.20 -12.77 -9.06
C ARG A 19 -4.84 -11.47 -8.55
N ILE A 20 -5.10 -11.37 -7.25
CA ILE A 20 -5.73 -10.20 -6.63
C ILE A 20 -4.64 -9.24 -6.17
N VAL A 21 -4.67 -8.02 -6.70
CA VAL A 21 -3.71 -6.97 -6.37
C VAL A 21 -4.43 -5.85 -5.61
N TYR A 22 -3.89 -5.44 -4.46
CA TYR A 22 -4.31 -4.23 -3.79
C TYR A 22 -3.59 -3.01 -4.39
N PRO A 23 -4.30 -2.01 -4.92
CA PRO A 23 -3.70 -0.86 -5.59
C PRO A 23 -3.06 0.12 -4.58
N PRO A 24 -2.18 1.02 -5.04
CA PRO A 24 -1.67 2.10 -4.21
C PRO A 24 -2.80 3.09 -3.87
N ILE A 25 -3.05 3.31 -2.57
CA ILE A 25 -4.08 4.24 -2.07
C ILE A 25 -3.47 5.12 -0.98
N THR A 26 -3.45 6.44 -1.19
CA THR A 26 -2.97 7.40 -0.18
C THR A 26 -3.88 7.38 1.04
N THR A 27 -3.30 7.11 2.21
CA THR A 27 -4.05 6.94 3.46
C THR A 27 -3.98 8.16 4.37
N GLY A 28 -2.90 8.94 4.26
CA GLY A 28 -2.62 10.02 5.20
C GLY A 28 -2.28 9.52 6.61
N PHE A 29 -1.86 8.25 6.76
CA PHE A 29 -1.51 7.67 8.05
C PHE A 29 -0.03 7.82 8.42
N ALA A 30 0.79 8.46 7.59
CA ALA A 30 2.16 8.78 7.97
C ALA A 30 2.19 9.65 9.24
N ASP A 31 3.29 9.59 10.00
CA ASP A 31 3.50 10.51 11.13
C ASP A 31 3.77 11.95 10.66
N GLN A 32 4.02 12.87 11.61
CA GLN A 32 4.23 14.30 11.29
C GLN A 32 5.49 14.52 10.45
N GLU A 33 6.45 13.60 10.53
CA GLU A 33 7.69 13.60 9.77
C GLU A 33 7.55 12.89 8.41
N GLY A 34 6.36 12.36 8.12
CA GLY A 34 6.07 11.64 6.88
C GLY A 34 6.60 10.21 6.85
N LYS A 35 6.92 9.62 8.00
CA LYS A 35 7.40 8.23 8.11
C LYS A 35 6.24 7.27 8.32
N VAL A 36 6.53 5.98 8.11
CA VAL A 36 5.60 4.88 8.36
C VAL A 36 5.21 4.88 9.85
N SER A 37 3.91 4.95 10.12
CA SER A 37 3.37 4.84 11.48
C SER A 37 2.80 3.45 11.76
N ASP A 38 2.57 3.12 13.03
CA ASP A 38 1.90 1.88 13.44
C ASP A 38 0.51 1.74 12.82
N ARG A 39 -0.22 2.85 12.66
CA ARG A 39 -1.54 2.87 12.02
C ARG A 39 -1.44 2.48 10.55
N MET A 40 -0.40 2.94 9.84
CA MET A 40 -0.15 2.57 8.46
C MET A 40 0.19 1.08 8.33
N VAL A 41 1.02 0.56 9.24
CA VAL A 41 1.37 -0.88 9.27
C VAL A 41 0.11 -1.72 9.48
N GLU A 42 -0.71 -1.37 10.46
CA GLU A 42 -1.96 -2.09 10.75
C GLU A 42 -2.96 -2.01 9.59
N TYR A 43 -3.04 -0.86 8.93
CA TYR A 43 -3.86 -0.70 7.73
C TYR A 43 -3.48 -1.73 6.64
N TYR A 44 -2.20 -1.86 6.31
CA TYR A 44 -1.75 -2.83 5.31
C TYR A 44 -1.85 -4.28 5.79
N ARG A 45 -1.62 -4.55 7.09
CA ARG A 45 -1.80 -5.87 7.69
C ARG A 45 -3.21 -6.41 7.47
N GLN A 46 -4.23 -5.57 7.67
CA GLN A 46 -5.64 -5.95 7.44
C GLN A 46 -5.93 -6.32 5.98
N ARG A 47 -5.29 -5.64 5.01
CA ARG A 47 -5.46 -5.94 3.57
C ARG A 47 -4.75 -7.23 3.21
N ALA A 48 -3.55 -7.45 3.75
CA ALA A 48 -2.81 -8.69 3.60
C ALA A 48 -3.60 -9.88 4.18
N SER A 49 -4.19 -9.75 5.37
CA SER A 49 -5.02 -10.80 5.97
C SER A 49 -6.30 -11.07 5.18
N GLY A 50 -6.80 -10.11 4.41
CA GLY A 50 -7.91 -10.28 3.47
C GLY A 50 -7.61 -11.20 2.28
N GLY A 51 -6.36 -11.65 2.13
CA GLY A 51 -5.98 -12.67 1.16
C GLY A 51 -5.55 -12.13 -0.20
N VAL A 52 -5.15 -10.86 -0.30
CA VAL A 52 -4.54 -10.32 -1.53
C VAL A 52 -3.25 -11.07 -1.87
N GLY A 53 -2.98 -11.25 -3.17
CA GLY A 53 -1.78 -11.92 -3.67
C GLY A 53 -0.58 -10.98 -3.69
N LEU A 54 -0.82 -9.71 -4.02
CA LEU A 54 0.18 -8.64 -4.05
C LEU A 54 -0.44 -7.35 -3.51
N LEU A 55 0.34 -6.58 -2.74
CA LEU A 55 -0.08 -5.29 -2.20
C LEU A 55 0.94 -4.23 -2.59
N THR A 56 0.46 -3.12 -3.17
CA THR A 56 1.27 -1.94 -3.43
C THR A 56 0.99 -0.89 -2.36
N THR A 57 2.03 -0.34 -1.74
CA THR A 57 1.91 0.75 -0.76
C THR A 57 1.47 2.05 -1.43
N GLU A 58 1.01 3.00 -0.63
CA GLU A 58 0.73 4.36 -1.09
C GLU A 58 1.95 5.08 -1.67
N MET A 59 1.70 6.27 -2.24
CA MET A 59 2.77 7.11 -2.78
C MET A 59 3.78 7.46 -1.68
N LEU A 60 5.05 7.12 -1.92
CA LEU A 60 6.17 7.48 -1.05
C LEU A 60 7.03 8.54 -1.72
N CYS A 61 7.40 9.58 -0.96
CA CYS A 61 8.40 10.53 -1.42
C CYS A 61 9.79 9.89 -1.30
N ALA A 62 10.56 9.89 -2.39
CA ALA A 62 11.91 9.32 -2.40
C ALA A 62 12.92 10.14 -1.57
N VAL A 63 12.59 11.38 -1.26
CA VAL A 63 13.43 12.30 -0.48
C VAL A 63 12.78 12.58 0.88
N SER A 64 13.53 12.43 1.96
CA SER A 64 13.04 12.77 3.29
C SER A 64 12.91 14.28 3.44
N GLY A 65 11.81 14.77 4.05
CA GLY A 65 11.65 16.18 4.43
C GLY A 65 10.79 17.06 3.51
N VAL A 66 10.21 16.51 2.43
CA VAL A 66 9.30 17.25 1.53
C VAL A 66 7.82 17.07 1.91
N THR A 67 7.51 16.14 2.82
CA THR A 67 6.13 15.77 3.20
C THR A 67 5.34 16.94 3.79
N THR A 68 6.01 17.90 4.44
CA THR A 68 5.33 19.06 5.03
C THR A 68 4.67 19.96 3.99
N VAL A 69 5.25 20.10 2.79
CA VAL A 69 4.79 21.11 1.81
C VAL A 69 3.48 20.72 1.13
N LEU A 70 3.31 19.44 0.77
CA LEU A 70 2.10 18.94 0.10
C LEU A 70 0.92 18.76 1.06
N ILE A 71 1.17 18.29 2.29
CA ILE A 71 0.10 18.15 3.30
C ILE A 71 -0.40 19.52 3.75
N HIS A 72 0.48 20.52 3.90
CA HIS A 72 0.03 21.90 4.20
C HIS A 72 -0.81 22.49 3.05
N TRP A 73 -0.44 22.22 1.79
CA TRP A 73 -1.20 22.69 0.64
C TRP A 73 -2.59 22.02 0.52
N LEU A 74 -2.70 20.72 0.79
CA LEU A 74 -3.98 20.00 0.72
C LEU A 74 -4.91 20.27 1.91
N LYS A 75 -4.38 20.66 3.07
CA LYS A 75 -5.18 21.07 4.25
C LYS A 75 -5.62 22.54 4.20
N GLY A 76 -5.19 23.29 3.19
CA GLY A 76 -5.56 24.69 2.94
C GLY A 76 -6.74 24.89 1.98
N LEU A 77 -7.45 23.80 1.63
CA LEU A 77 -8.72 23.81 0.91
C LEU A 77 -9.86 23.38 1.85
#